data_AF-A0A0D9XRA3-F1
#
_entry.id   AF-A0A0D9XRA3-F1
#
_cell.length_a   1.000
_cell.length_b   1.000
_cell.length_c   1.000
_cell.angle_alpha   90.00
_cell.angle_beta   90.00
_cell.angle_gamma   90.00
#
_symmetry.space_group_name_H-M   'P 1'
#
loop_
_entity.id
_entity.type
_entity.pdbx_description
1 polymer ?
#
loop_
_entity_poly.entity_id
_entity_poly.type
_entity_poly.pdbx_seq_one_letter_code
_entity_poly.pdbx_strand_id
1 'polypeptide(L)'
;MTNSTTTRKLSLMRRLYIAHDVAEALEYLHHHTDPTIVHCDIKPINILLDDDLIAHVTDFGLAKIMHAEACKKKQAATESSSFAVKGTIGYVPPEYGSGSGV
;
A
#
# COMPACT_ATOMS: atom_id res chain seq x y z
N MET A 1 -3.39 39.19 13.06
CA MET A 1 -2.77 37.97 13.63
C MET A 1 -2.54 37.00 12.48
N THR A 2 -1.32 36.90 11.96
CA THR A 2 -1.00 36.05 10.80
C THR A 2 -0.60 34.67 11.28
N ASN A 3 -1.50 33.69 11.18
CA ASN A 3 -1.16 32.27 11.39
C ASN A 3 -0.35 31.79 10.18
N SER A 4 0.97 32.01 10.22
CA SER A 4 1.90 31.39 9.29
C SER A 4 1.93 29.88 9.58
N THR A 5 1.16 29.10 8.82
CA THR A 5 1.24 27.64 8.83
C THR A 5 2.56 27.22 8.18
N THR A 6 3.64 27.33 8.94
CA THR A 6 4.95 26.80 8.56
C THR A 6 4.78 25.30 8.39
N THR A 7 4.79 24.81 7.15
CA THR A 7 4.71 23.39 6.85
C THR A 7 5.85 22.70 7.59
N ARG A 8 5.54 21.94 8.65
CA ARG A 8 6.53 21.17 9.41
C ARG A 8 7.05 20.05 8.53
N LYS A 9 8.05 20.35 7.69
CA LYS A 9 8.75 19.35 6.88
C LYS A 9 9.62 18.50 7.80
N LEU A 10 9.46 17.17 7.70
CA LEU A 10 10.35 16.23 8.37
C LEU A 10 11.78 16.37 7.82
N SER A 11 12.79 16.11 8.66
CA SER A 11 14.17 16.01 8.19
C SER A 11 14.34 14.80 7.27
N LEU A 12 15.41 14.79 6.45
CA LEU A 12 15.72 13.62 5.62
C LEU A 12 15.89 12.36 6.46
N MET A 13 16.61 12.46 7.58
CA MET A 13 16.79 11.34 8.51
C MET A 13 15.47 10.79 9.03
N ARG A 14 14.53 11.65 9.45
CA ARG A 14 13.20 11.20 9.88
C ARG A 14 12.43 10.49 8.77
N ARG A 15 12.52 10.98 7.53
CA ARG A 15 11.90 10.30 6.38
C ARG A 15 12.52 8.93 6.09
N LEU A 16 13.82 8.77 6.32
CA LEU A 16 14.50 7.48 6.15
C LEU A 16 14.05 6.47 7.22
N TYR A 17 13.92 6.88 8.48
CA TYR A 17 13.35 6.02 9.53
C TYR A 17 11.92 5.59 9.19
N ILE A 18 11.06 6.53 8.78
CA ILE A 18 9.69 6.21 8.36
C ILE A 18 9.68 5.23 7.17
N ALA A 19 10.56 5.42 6.19
CA ALA A 19 10.65 4.53 5.04
C ALA A 19 11.12 3.12 5.43
N HIS A 20 12.01 3.02 6.43
CA HIS A 20 12.46 1.75 7.00
C HIS A 20 11.30 1.00 7.67
N ASP A 21 10.59 1.65 8.59
CA ASP A 21 9.44 1.06 9.30
C ASP A 21 8.36 0.56 8.32
N VAL A 22 8.08 1.35 7.27
CA VAL A 22 7.13 0.95 6.21
C VAL A 22 7.65 -0.25 5.41
N ALA A 23 8.95 -0.31 5.12
CA ALA A 23 9.55 -1.44 4.42
C ALA A 23 9.48 -2.73 5.25
N GLU A 24 9.74 -2.66 6.56
CA GLU A 24 9.60 -3.80 7.48
C GLU A 24 8.15 -4.30 7.56
N ALA A 25 7.18 -3.37 7.65
CA ALA A 25 5.76 -3.74 7.63
C ALA A 25 5.37 -4.44 6.31
N LEU A 26 5.86 -3.96 5.17
CA LEU A 26 5.61 -4.59 3.86
C LEU A 26 6.32 -5.94 3.72
N GLU A 27 7.56 -6.07 4.22
CA GLU A 27 8.27 -7.34 4.25
C GLU A 27 7.51 -8.38 5.09
N TYR A 28 6.99 -7.97 6.25
CA TYR A 28 6.16 -8.82 7.09
C TYR A 28 4.94 -9.33 6.32
N LEU A 29 4.17 -8.43 5.71
CA LEU A 29 2.98 -8.79 4.94
C LEU A 29 3.31 -9.70 3.74
N HIS A 30 4.42 -9.45 3.05
CA HIS A 30 4.76 -10.20 1.84
C HIS A 30 5.35 -11.59 2.11
N HIS A 31 6.20 -11.71 3.14
CA HIS A 31 7.04 -12.89 3.35
C HIS A 31 6.79 -13.62 4.68
N HIS A 32 6.21 -12.94 5.67
CA HIS A 32 6.01 -13.50 7.01
C HIS A 32 4.53 -13.75 7.34
N THR A 33 3.64 -13.58 6.35
CA THR A 33 2.25 -14.03 6.43
C THR A 33 2.02 -15.18 5.45
N ASP A 34 1.32 -16.22 5.90
CA ASP A 34 0.80 -17.28 5.05
C ASP A 34 -0.71 -17.36 5.22
N PRO A 35 -1.50 -17.02 4.18
CA PRO A 35 -1.07 -16.62 2.83
C PRO A 35 -0.56 -15.17 2.70
N THR A 36 0.30 -14.92 1.70
CA THR A 36 0.84 -13.58 1.37
C THR A 36 -0.26 -12.52 1.24
N ILE A 37 -0.05 -11.37 1.90
CA ILE A 37 -0.94 -10.20 1.88
C ILE A 37 -0.27 -9.06 1.11
N VAL A 38 -0.95 -8.51 0.10
CA VAL A 38 -0.52 -7.31 -0.63
C VAL A 38 -1.42 -6.14 -0.23
N HIS A 39 -0.85 -5.05 0.30
CA HIS A 39 -1.63 -3.90 0.80
C HIS A 39 -2.42 -3.14 -0.29
N CYS A 40 -1.85 -3.03 -1.49
CA CYS A 40 -2.41 -2.34 -2.68
C CYS A 40 -2.65 -0.82 -2.58
N ASP A 41 -2.55 -0.18 -1.40
CA ASP A 41 -2.77 1.28 -1.28
C ASP A 41 -1.76 1.99 -0.34
N ILE A 42 -0.46 1.80 -0.61
CA ILE A 42 0.58 2.51 0.14
C ILE A 42 0.70 3.96 -0.34
N LYS A 43 0.49 4.89 0.58
CA LYS A 43 0.54 6.34 0.37
C LYS A 43 0.70 7.06 1.71
N PRO A 44 1.17 8.32 1.75
CA PRO A 44 1.43 9.04 3.00
C PRO A 44 0.25 9.10 3.98
N ILE A 45 -0.99 9.22 3.50
CA ILE A 45 -2.18 9.27 4.38
C ILE A 45 -2.48 7.93 5.09
N ASN A 46 -1.95 6.82 4.56
CA ASN A 46 -2.10 5.48 5.14
C ASN A 46 -0.92 5.10 6.03
N ILE A 47 0.03 6.02 6.27
CA ILE A 47 1.16 5.84 7.18
C ILE A 47 0.91 6.74 8.39
N LEU A 48 0.51 6.14 9.52
CA LEU A 48 0.35 6.86 10.78
C LEU A 48 1.68 6.88 11.54
N LEU A 49 1.94 7.99 12.24
CA LEU A 49 3.08 8.10 13.15
C LEU A 49 2.54 8.12 14.58
N ASP A 50 3.12 7.32 15.46
CA ASP A 50 2.81 7.35 16.88
C ASP A 50 3.61 8.45 17.63
N ASP A 51 3.51 8.45 18.96
CA ASP A 51 4.18 9.42 19.83
C ASP A 51 5.72 9.32 19.74
N ASP A 52 6.25 8.14 19.38
CA ASP A 52 7.68 7.86 19.21
C ASP A 52 8.16 8.08 17.75
N LEU A 53 7.28 8.56 16.88
CA LEU A 53 7.51 8.74 15.43
C LEU A 53 7.77 7.43 14.67
N ILE A 54 7.30 6.30 15.21
CA ILE A 54 7.33 5.01 14.53
C ILE A 54 6.19 4.95 13.51
N ALA A 55 6.51 4.55 12.29
CA ALA A 55 5.54 4.49 11.21
C ALA A 55 4.73 3.19 11.22
N HIS A 56 3.41 3.33 11.11
CA HIS A 56 2.46 2.23 11.10
C HIS A 56 1.65 2.25 9.80
N VAL A 57 1.68 1.14 9.06
CA VAL A 57 0.86 0.97 7.85
C VAL A 57 -0.59 0.69 8.24
N THR A 58 -1.53 1.42 7.64
CA THR A 58 -2.97 1.35 7.93
C THR A 58 -3.80 1.27 6.64
N ASP A 59 -5.11 1.04 6.80
CA ASP A 59 -6.10 0.96 5.71
C ASP A 59 -5.89 -0.21 4.74
N PHE A 60 -6.22 -1.42 5.23
CA PHE A 60 -6.21 -2.66 4.46
C PHE A 60 -7.48 -2.85 3.60
N GLY A 61 -8.29 -1.79 3.37
CA GLY A 61 -9.56 -1.90 2.64
C GLY A 61 -9.40 -2.40 1.19
N LEU A 62 -8.22 -2.19 0.61
CA LEU A 62 -7.87 -2.66 -0.74
C LEU A 62 -6.90 -3.86 -0.75
N ALA A 63 -6.55 -4.39 0.42
CA ALA A 63 -5.57 -5.47 0.54
C ALA A 63 -6.05 -6.76 -0.13
N LYS A 64 -5.10 -7.53 -0.67
CA LYS A 64 -5.35 -8.80 -1.36
C LYS A 64 -4.63 -9.95 -0.66
N ILE A 65 -5.36 -11.04 -0.47
CA ILE A 65 -4.83 -12.30 0.05
C ILE A 65 -4.56 -13.23 -1.13
N MET A 66 -3.30 -13.52 -1.43
CA MET A 66 -2.91 -14.11 -2.73
C MET A 66 -3.31 -15.59 -2.90
N HIS A 67 -3.49 -16.36 -1.82
CA HIS A 67 -3.91 -17.77 -1.91
C HIS A 67 -5.38 -17.94 -2.31
N ALA A 68 -6.26 -17.03 -1.87
CA ALA A 68 -7.67 -17.03 -2.24
C ALA A 68 -7.88 -16.72 -3.74
N GLU A 69 -7.04 -15.87 -4.32
CA GLU A 69 -7.10 -15.50 -5.74
C GLU A 69 -6.60 -16.63 -6.66
N ALA A 70 -5.62 -17.44 -6.23
CA ALA A 70 -5.14 -18.59 -7.01
C ALA A 70 -6.18 -19.71 -7.08
N CYS A 71 -6.87 -20.01 -5.98
CA CYS A 71 -8.00 -20.94 -5.97
C CYS A 71 -9.21 -20.38 -6.73
N LYS A 72 -9.52 -19.08 -6.61
CA LYS A 72 -10.60 -18.43 -7.39
C LYS A 72 -10.30 -18.37 -8.88
N LYS A 73 -9.06 -18.10 -9.31
CA LYS A 73 -8.67 -18.10 -10.75
C LYS A 73 -8.83 -19.49 -11.40
N LYS A 74 -8.71 -20.59 -10.64
CA LYS A 74 -9.02 -21.94 -11.14
C LYS A 74 -10.54 -22.19 -11.30
N GLN A 75 -11.39 -21.42 -10.61
CA GLN A 75 -12.85 -21.54 -10.66
C GLN A 75 -13.53 -20.44 -11.49
N ALA A 76 -12.86 -19.32 -11.76
CA ALA A 76 -13.42 -18.12 -12.37
C ALA A 76 -12.87 -17.83 -13.78
N ALA A 77 -12.59 -18.85 -14.58
CA ALA A 77 -12.33 -18.68 -16.02
C ALA A 77 -13.58 -18.19 -16.81
N THR A 78 -14.64 -17.74 -16.12
CA THR A 78 -15.94 -17.36 -16.72
C THR A 78 -16.43 -15.98 -16.30
N GLU A 79 -15.82 -15.32 -15.32
CA GLU A 79 -16.28 -14.00 -14.86
C GLU A 79 -15.16 -12.99 -15.08
N SER A 80 -15.26 -12.23 -16.18
CA SER A 80 -14.48 -11.03 -16.47
C SER A 80 -14.70 -10.00 -15.35
N SER A 81 -14.03 -10.15 -14.21
CA SER A 81 -13.89 -9.06 -13.26
C SER A 81 -13.05 -8.01 -13.96
N SER A 82 -13.65 -6.87 -14.29
CA SER A 82 -12.90 -5.74 -14.81
C SER A 82 -11.71 -5.50 -13.91
N PHE A 83 -10.50 -5.48 -14.50
CA PHE A 83 -9.28 -5.11 -13.80
C PHE A 83 -9.35 -3.60 -13.53
N ALA A 84 -10.29 -3.19 -12.68
CA ALA A 84 -10.36 -1.83 -12.18
C ALA A 84 -9.07 -1.61 -11.40
N VAL A 85 -8.31 -0.59 -11.82
CA VAL A 85 -7.10 -0.15 -11.13
C VAL A 85 -7.44 0.04 -9.66
N LYS A 86 -6.84 -0.77 -8.78
CA LYS A 86 -7.01 -0.65 -7.33
C LYS A 86 -5.83 0.14 -6.75
N GLY A 87 -6.14 1.11 -5.91
CA GLY A 87 -5.18 1.98 -5.23
C GLY A 87 -5.36 3.45 -5.61
N THR A 88 -4.51 4.29 -5.04
CA THR A 88 -4.60 5.75 -5.21
C THR A 88 -3.77 6.27 -6.39
N ILE A 89 -4.41 7.06 -7.27
CA ILE A 89 -3.76 7.71 -8.43
C ILE A 89 -2.49 8.46 -7.99
N GLY A 90 -1.39 8.26 -8.70
CA GLY A 90 -0.08 8.84 -8.38
C GLY A 90 0.80 8.00 -7.45
N TYR A 91 0.23 6.99 -6.78
CA TYR A 91 0.95 6.01 -5.95
C TYR A 91 0.83 4.58 -6.49
N VAL A 92 -0.14 4.34 -7.37
CA VAL A 92 -0.30 3.06 -8.07
C VAL A 92 0.88 2.82 -9.03
N PRO A 93 1.47 1.61 -9.04
CA PRO A 93 2.50 1.23 -10.00
C PRO A 93 2.01 1.29 -11.46
N PRO A 94 2.85 1.65 -12.44
CA PRO A 94 2.44 1.84 -13.83
C PRO A 94 1.83 0.58 -14.47
N GLU A 95 2.28 -0.61 -14.09
CA GLU A 95 1.76 -1.89 -14.57
C GLU A 95 0.29 -2.14 -14.18
N TYR A 96 -0.24 -1.44 -13.17
CA TYR A 96 -1.66 -1.49 -12.81
C TYR A 96 -2.52 -0.56 -13.70
N GLY A 97 -1.94 0.49 -14.28
CA GLY A 97 -2.62 1.41 -15.19
C GLY A 97 -2.51 1.00 -16.67
N SER A 98 -1.48 0.24 -17.00
CA SER A 98 -1.37 -0.51 -18.25
C SER A 98 -2.31 -1.71 -18.17
N GLY A 99 -3.63 -1.47 -18.32
CA GLY A 99 -4.57 -2.55 -18.63
C GLY A 99 -3.91 -3.43 -19.69
N SER A 100 -3.80 -4.73 -19.43
CA SER A 100 -3.07 -5.66 -20.29
C SER A 100 -3.46 -5.38 -21.74
N GLY A 101 -2.54 -4.78 -22.49
CA GLY A 101 -2.73 -4.54 -23.90
C GLY A 101 -2.87 -5.90 -24.57
N VAL A 102 -4.09 -6.25 -24.90
CA VAL A 102 -4.41 -7.18 -25.99
C VAL A 102 -4.45 -6.37 -27.28
#